data_AF-A0A6I8VEF0-F1
#
_entry.id   AF-A0A6I8VEF0-F1
#
_cell.length_a   1.000
_cell.length_b   1.000
_cell.length_c   1.000
_cell.angle_alpha   90.00
_cell.angle_beta   90.00
_cell.angle_gamma   90.00
#
_symmetry.space_group_name_H-M   'P 1'
#
loop_
_entity.id
_entity.type
_entity.pdbx_description
1 polymer ?
#
loop_
_entity_poly.entity_id
_entity_poly.type
_entity_poly.pdbx_seq_one_letter_code
_entity_poly.pdbx_strand_id
1 'polypeptide(L)'
;MKKSETKTVTNNGAAASAAGVEEAAGSSAEQTKAELEAEFDPNDKELCHAALKIQSTFRGHLARKLVNKDAPEDEDIQEITKKVAEELDIDLTDPELNKAATKIQASFRGHKTRRDTQPE
;
A
#
# COMPACT_ATOMS: atom_id res chain seq x y z
N MET A 1 -14.33 80.35 -16.45
CA MET A 1 -15.81 80.46 -16.46
C MET A 1 -16.41 79.22 -15.80
N LYS A 2 -17.64 79.32 -15.27
CA LYS A 2 -18.50 78.23 -14.76
C LYS A 2 -17.91 77.34 -13.64
N LYS A 3 -18.44 77.54 -12.42
CA LYS A 3 -18.56 76.49 -11.40
C LYS A 3 -19.73 75.58 -11.78
N SER A 4 -19.74 74.34 -11.27
CA SER A 4 -20.97 73.55 -11.08
C SER A 4 -20.74 72.46 -10.04
N GLU A 5 -21.29 72.67 -8.84
CA GLU A 5 -21.38 71.65 -7.78
C GLU A 5 -22.64 70.80 -7.98
N THR A 6 -22.63 69.55 -7.51
CA THR A 6 -23.81 68.90 -6.91
C THR A 6 -23.37 67.80 -5.93
N LYS A 7 -24.19 67.57 -4.90
CA LYS A 7 -23.91 66.70 -3.75
C LYS A 7 -25.19 66.02 -3.26
N THR A 8 -25.19 64.69 -3.16
CA THR A 8 -26.24 63.83 -2.58
C THR A 8 -25.58 62.47 -2.24
N VAL A 9 -25.71 61.81 -1.07
CA VAL A 9 -26.79 61.69 -0.04
C VAL A 9 -28.01 60.97 -0.67
N THR A 10 -28.54 59.81 -0.25
CA THR A 10 -28.63 59.03 1.04
C THR A 10 -28.78 57.50 0.68
N ASN A 11 -28.92 56.45 1.53
CA ASN A 11 -29.07 56.25 2.98
C ASN A 11 -28.62 54.82 3.45
N ASN A 12 -28.72 54.56 4.76
CA ASN A 12 -28.78 53.29 5.51
C ASN A 12 -29.27 52.00 4.79
N GLY A 13 -28.58 50.88 5.01
CA GLY A 13 -28.88 49.94 6.11
C GLY A 13 -29.94 48.83 5.93
N ALA A 14 -29.46 47.57 5.92
CA ALA A 14 -30.14 46.36 6.40
C ALA A 14 -29.05 45.43 7.03
N ALA A 15 -29.16 44.76 8.17
CA ALA A 15 -30.27 44.18 8.96
C ALA A 15 -30.58 42.68 8.67
N ALA A 16 -29.98 41.83 9.50
CA ALA A 16 -30.43 40.50 9.96
C ALA A 16 -30.65 39.32 8.97
N SER A 17 -29.65 38.43 8.92
CA SER A 17 -29.80 36.97 9.14
C SER A 17 -28.44 36.43 9.63
N ALA A 18 -28.29 35.59 10.67
CA ALA A 18 -29.04 34.43 11.20
C ALA A 18 -28.63 33.11 10.53
N ALA A 19 -28.41 32.08 11.38
CA ALA A 19 -27.54 30.90 11.16
C ALA A 19 -26.05 31.28 11.03
N GLY A 20 -25.10 30.74 11.81
CA GLY A 20 -25.22 29.66 12.80
C GLY A 20 -24.87 28.30 12.20
N VAL A 21 -23.57 28.06 12.01
CA VAL A 21 -22.98 26.77 11.65
C VAL A 21 -21.71 26.61 12.48
N GLU A 22 -21.83 25.90 13.61
CA GLU A 22 -20.67 25.26 14.25
C GLU A 22 -20.51 23.84 13.66
N GLU A 23 -19.28 23.32 13.75
CA GLU A 23 -18.92 21.90 13.73
C GLU A 23 -19.50 21.01 12.60
N ALA A 24 -18.70 20.76 11.55
CA ALA A 24 -18.45 19.42 10.97
C ALA A 24 -17.58 19.48 9.69
N ALA A 25 -16.34 19.98 9.79
CA ALA A 25 -15.36 19.89 8.70
C ALA A 25 -13.99 19.52 9.27
N GLY A 26 -13.56 18.27 9.08
CA GLY A 26 -12.24 17.81 9.50
C GLY A 26 -11.14 18.61 8.80
N SER A 27 -10.12 19.03 9.55
CA SER A 27 -9.07 19.94 9.09
C SER A 27 -8.07 19.27 8.14
N SER A 28 -8.52 18.91 6.94
CA SER A 28 -7.65 18.61 5.79
C SER A 28 -7.10 19.90 5.19
N ALA A 29 -6.50 20.75 6.04
CA ALA A 29 -5.61 21.79 5.57
C ALA A 29 -4.39 21.09 4.94
N GLU A 30 -4.07 21.42 3.70
CA GLU A 30 -2.84 20.95 3.07
C GLU A 30 -1.67 21.59 3.82
N GLN A 31 -1.10 20.88 4.80
CA GLN A 31 0.14 21.29 5.47
C GLN A 31 1.17 21.56 4.38
N THR A 32 1.62 22.81 4.29
CA THR A 32 2.50 23.18 3.19
C THR A 32 3.83 22.45 3.33
N LYS A 33 4.49 22.19 2.20
CA LYS A 33 5.79 21.49 2.20
C LYS A 33 6.81 22.17 3.14
N ALA A 34 6.72 23.49 3.31
CA ALA A 34 7.59 24.26 4.21
C ALA A 34 7.24 24.08 5.70
N GLU A 35 5.96 23.90 6.06
CA GLU A 35 5.56 23.57 7.44
C GLU A 35 5.99 22.15 7.81
N LEU A 36 5.81 21.18 6.90
CA LEU A 36 6.31 19.82 7.07
C LEU A 36 7.85 19.79 7.18
N GLU A 37 8.58 20.48 6.30
CA GLU A 37 10.05 20.54 6.39
C GLU A 37 10.57 21.29 7.63
N ALA A 38 9.74 22.11 8.29
CA ALA A 38 10.06 22.71 9.59
C ALA A 38 9.79 21.76 10.78
N GLU A 39 8.95 20.73 10.60
CA GLU A 39 8.57 19.75 11.62
C GLU A 39 9.53 18.54 11.66
N PHE A 40 10.28 18.29 10.58
CA PHE A 40 11.28 17.23 10.47
C PHE A 40 12.73 17.74 10.74
N ASP A 41 13.12 17.93 12.00
CA ASP A 41 14.52 18.27 12.35
C ASP A 41 15.48 17.11 12.01
N PRO A 42 16.47 17.29 11.11
CA PRO A 42 17.46 16.26 10.77
C PRO A 42 18.41 15.88 11.92
N ASN A 43 18.36 16.59 13.06
CA ASN A 43 19.11 16.27 14.28
C ASN A 43 18.31 15.42 15.27
N ASP A 44 16.99 15.23 15.07
CA ASP A 44 16.19 14.36 15.93
C ASP A 44 16.54 12.89 15.70
N LYS A 45 17.10 12.28 16.75
CA LYS A 45 17.54 10.89 16.77
C LYS A 45 16.38 9.91 16.74
N GLU A 46 15.22 10.26 17.30
CA GLU A 46 14.04 9.39 17.29
C GLU A 46 13.40 9.38 15.91
N LEU A 47 13.24 10.55 15.29
CA LEU A 47 12.82 10.69 13.89
C LEU A 47 13.76 9.97 12.92
N CYS A 48 15.08 10.17 13.03
CA CYS A 48 16.06 9.44 12.22
C CYS A 48 15.96 7.91 12.42
N HIS A 49 15.79 7.44 13.65
CA HIS A 49 15.65 6.01 13.94
C HIS A 49 14.33 5.43 13.41
N ALA A 50 13.22 6.18 13.50
CA ALA A 50 11.93 5.81 12.91
C ALA A 50 12.03 5.72 11.38
N ALA A 51 12.64 6.72 10.72
CA ALA A 51 12.88 6.71 9.29
C ALA A 51 13.76 5.53 8.86
N LEU A 52 14.85 5.23 9.59
CA LEU A 52 15.72 4.08 9.35
C LEU A 52 14.94 2.75 9.48
N LYS A 53 14.03 2.65 10.46
CA LYS A 53 13.16 1.47 10.65
C LYS A 53 12.16 1.30 9.52
N ILE A 54 11.54 2.37 9.03
CA ILE A 54 10.66 2.34 7.85
C ILE A 54 11.45 1.94 6.59
N GLN A 55 12.61 2.55 6.35
CA GLN A 55 13.46 2.22 5.19
C GLN A 55 13.95 0.78 5.20
N SER A 56 14.43 0.29 6.35
CA SER A 56 14.93 -1.10 6.47
C SER A 56 13.81 -2.14 6.35
N THR A 57 12.65 -1.90 6.97
CA THR A 57 11.48 -2.79 6.82
C THR A 57 10.94 -2.80 5.38
N PHE A 58 10.89 -1.64 4.70
CA PHE A 58 10.47 -1.54 3.30
C PHE A 58 11.47 -2.21 2.34
N ARG A 59 12.78 -2.01 2.52
CA ARG A 59 13.82 -2.75 1.77
C ARG A 59 13.68 -4.27 1.95
N GLY A 60 13.39 -4.72 3.18
CA GLY A 60 13.07 -6.12 3.47
C GLY A 60 11.77 -6.61 2.83
N HIS A 61 10.74 -5.76 2.76
CA HIS A 61 9.49 -6.07 2.05
C HIS A 61 9.73 -6.24 0.55
N LEU A 62 10.49 -5.33 -0.09
CA LEU A 62 10.84 -5.47 -1.51
C LEU A 62 11.64 -6.74 -1.78
N ALA A 63 12.64 -7.06 -0.96
CA ALA A 63 13.42 -8.29 -1.11
C ALA A 63 12.54 -9.55 -1.00
N ARG A 64 11.64 -9.61 0.00
CA ARG A 64 10.67 -10.71 0.14
C ARG A 64 9.66 -10.74 -1.00
N LYS A 65 9.16 -9.59 -1.45
CA LYS A 65 8.19 -9.50 -2.55
C LYS A 65 8.80 -9.95 -3.88
N LEU A 66 10.09 -9.69 -4.13
CA LEU A 66 10.77 -10.20 -5.32
C LEU A 66 10.89 -11.73 -5.28
N VAL A 67 11.39 -12.31 -4.18
CA VAL A 67 11.48 -13.78 -4.01
C VAL A 67 10.11 -14.46 -4.07
N ASN A 68 9.10 -13.88 -3.44
CA ASN A 68 7.75 -14.43 -3.40
C ASN A 68 6.97 -14.24 -4.73
N LYS A 69 7.40 -13.37 -5.66
CA LYS A 69 6.75 -13.23 -6.97
C LYS A 69 7.27 -14.22 -8.02
N ASP A 70 8.19 -15.10 -7.61
CA ASP A 70 8.60 -16.32 -8.32
C ASP A 70 8.01 -17.58 -7.66
N ALA A 71 7.27 -17.43 -6.55
CA ALA A 71 6.23 -18.37 -6.20
C ALA A 71 5.00 -18.00 -7.07
N PRO A 72 4.47 -18.91 -7.91
CA PRO A 72 3.15 -18.72 -8.50
C PRO A 72 2.12 -18.57 -7.38
N GLU A 73 1.10 -17.73 -7.58
CA GLU A 73 0.15 -17.41 -6.52
C GLU A 73 -0.57 -18.68 -6.06
N ASP A 74 -0.54 -18.97 -4.75
CA ASP A 74 -0.88 -20.30 -4.22
C ASP A 74 -2.34 -20.71 -4.53
N GLU A 75 -3.20 -19.75 -4.85
CA GLU A 75 -4.59 -19.96 -5.29
C GLU A 75 -4.67 -20.70 -6.65
N ASP A 76 -3.84 -20.32 -7.64
CA ASP A 76 -3.78 -20.98 -8.96
C ASP A 76 -3.36 -22.45 -8.81
N ILE A 77 -2.34 -22.72 -7.98
CA ILE A 77 -1.89 -24.10 -7.71
C ILE A 77 -2.99 -24.89 -7.00
N GLN A 78 -3.67 -24.31 -6.02
CA GLN A 78 -4.74 -24.99 -5.28
C GLN A 78 -5.93 -25.30 -6.19
N GLU A 79 -6.34 -24.38 -7.06
CA GLU A 79 -7.43 -24.63 -8.01
C GLU A 79 -7.06 -25.71 -9.04
N ILE A 80 -5.84 -25.68 -9.60
CA ILE A 80 -5.35 -26.72 -10.52
C ILE A 80 -5.28 -28.08 -9.81
N THR A 81 -4.71 -28.13 -8.60
CA THR A 81 -4.56 -29.37 -7.83
C THR A 81 -5.93 -29.99 -7.51
N LYS A 82 -6.91 -29.14 -7.14
CA LYS A 82 -8.28 -29.58 -6.88
C LYS A 82 -8.97 -30.10 -8.15
N LYS A 83 -8.89 -29.38 -9.27
CA LYS A 83 -9.46 -29.81 -10.57
C LYS A 83 -8.90 -31.17 -11.01
N VAL A 84 -7.59 -31.36 -10.91
CA VAL A 84 -6.92 -32.63 -11.24
C VAL A 84 -7.34 -33.76 -10.30
N ALA A 85 -7.55 -33.47 -9.01
CA ALA A 85 -8.05 -34.47 -8.06
C ALA A 85 -9.52 -34.87 -8.33
N GLU A 86 -10.37 -33.92 -8.72
CA GLU A 86 -11.77 -34.17 -9.12
C GLU A 86 -11.88 -34.90 -10.48
N GLU A 87 -10.97 -34.64 -11.44
CA GLU A 87 -10.93 -35.31 -12.75
C GLU A 87 -10.43 -36.77 -12.67
N LEU A 88 -9.54 -37.06 -11.72
CA LEU A 88 -8.86 -38.37 -11.60
C LEU A 88 -9.29 -39.20 -10.37
N ASP A 89 -10.33 -38.77 -9.64
CA ASP A 89 -10.87 -39.40 -8.42
C ASP A 89 -9.79 -39.68 -7.34
N ILE A 90 -8.98 -38.65 -7.05
CA ILE A 90 -7.81 -38.76 -6.17
C ILE A 90 -8.17 -38.34 -4.73
N ASP A 91 -8.08 -39.28 -3.79
CA ASP A 91 -8.18 -39.00 -2.35
C ASP A 91 -6.95 -38.24 -1.84
N LEU A 92 -7.07 -36.91 -1.73
CA LEU A 92 -6.05 -36.03 -1.18
C LEU A 92 -5.74 -36.29 0.32
N THR A 93 -6.55 -37.09 1.02
CA THR A 93 -6.34 -37.45 2.43
C THR A 93 -5.45 -38.69 2.62
N ASP A 94 -5.17 -39.46 1.56
CA ASP A 94 -4.32 -40.65 1.65
C ASP A 94 -2.87 -40.31 2.07
N PRO A 95 -2.37 -40.88 3.19
CA PRO A 95 -0.99 -40.67 3.61
C PRO A 95 0.06 -41.29 2.67
N GLU A 96 -0.26 -42.30 1.84
CA GLU A 96 0.70 -42.86 0.87
C GLU A 96 0.86 -41.97 -0.37
N LEU A 97 -0.24 -41.50 -0.96
CA LEU A 97 -0.25 -40.47 -2.00
C LEU A 97 0.57 -39.24 -1.58
N ASN A 98 0.33 -38.72 -0.37
CA ASN A 98 1.04 -37.56 0.14
C ASN A 98 2.55 -37.81 0.30
N LYS A 99 2.99 -39.01 0.73
CA LYS A 99 4.41 -39.40 0.74
C LYS A 99 4.99 -39.48 -0.67
N ALA A 100 4.25 -40.05 -1.63
CA ALA A 100 4.69 -40.17 -3.01
C ALA A 100 4.86 -38.80 -3.68
N ALA A 101 3.87 -37.91 -3.53
CA ALA A 101 3.92 -36.52 -4.02
C ALA A 101 5.13 -35.77 -3.42
N THR A 102 5.33 -35.84 -2.11
CA THR A 102 6.48 -35.24 -1.41
C THR A 102 7.82 -35.71 -2.00
N LYS A 103 7.95 -37.02 -2.28
CA LYS A 103 9.16 -37.62 -2.87
C LYS A 103 9.42 -37.13 -4.30
N ILE A 104 8.38 -36.97 -5.11
CA ILE A 104 8.46 -36.42 -6.48
C ILE A 104 8.87 -34.94 -6.44
N GLN A 105 8.22 -34.14 -5.60
CA GLN A 105 8.51 -32.71 -5.42
C GLN A 105 9.96 -32.47 -4.96
N ALA A 106 10.45 -33.24 -3.98
CA ALA A 106 11.82 -33.15 -3.50
C ALA A 106 12.85 -33.53 -4.59
N SER A 107 12.58 -34.58 -5.36
CA SER A 107 13.43 -35.00 -6.48
C SER A 107 13.50 -33.92 -7.57
N PHE A 108 12.35 -33.36 -7.95
CA PHE A 108 12.25 -32.30 -8.95
C PHE A 108 12.93 -31.00 -8.50
N ARG A 109 12.71 -30.55 -7.27
CA ARG A 109 13.41 -29.37 -6.69
C ARG A 109 14.92 -29.56 -6.75
N GLY A 110 15.42 -30.73 -6.35
CA GLY A 110 16.84 -31.05 -6.44
C GLY A 110 17.37 -31.13 -7.87
N HIS A 111 16.58 -31.64 -8.83
CA HIS A 111 16.95 -31.66 -10.24
C HIS A 111 17.06 -30.24 -10.81
N LYS A 112 16.06 -29.38 -10.55
CA LYS A 112 16.07 -27.98 -10.97
C LYS A 112 17.31 -27.26 -10.44
N THR A 113 17.57 -27.30 -9.12
CA THR A 113 18.76 -26.65 -8.54
C THR A 113 20.06 -27.14 -9.19
N ARG A 114 20.21 -28.45 -9.43
CA ARG A 114 21.40 -28.97 -10.13
C ARG A 114 21.54 -28.41 -11.55
N ARG A 115 20.45 -28.39 -12.33
CA ARG A 115 20.42 -27.81 -13.69
C ARG A 115 20.72 -26.32 -13.70
N ASP A 116 20.20 -25.56 -12.74
CA ASP A 116 20.43 -24.12 -12.60
C ASP A 116 21.90 -23.81 -12.21
N THR A 117 22.54 -24.68 -11.41
CA THR A 117 23.96 -24.55 -11.00
C THR A 117 24.98 -25.10 -12.00
N GLN A 118 24.54 -25.89 -12.98
CA GLN A 118 25.38 -26.46 -14.04
C GLN A 118 24.88 -25.95 -15.41
N PRO A 119 25.35 -24.77 -15.86
CA PRO A 119 25.24 -24.41 -17.27
C PRO A 119 25.90 -25.50 -18.12
N GLU A 120 25.34 -25.73 -19.30
CA GLU A 120 25.79 -26.74 -20.28
C GLU A 120 26.91 -26.22 -21.18
#